data_AF-A0A7W1KMQ3-F1
#
_entry.id   AF-A0A7W1KMQ3-F1
#
_cell.length_a   1.000
_cell.length_b   1.000
_cell.length_c   1.000
_cell.angle_alpha   90.00
_cell.angle_beta   90.00
_cell.angle_gamma   90.00
#
_symmetry.space_group_name_H-M   'P 1'
#
loop_
_entity.id
_entity.type
_entity.pdbx_description
1 polymer ?
#
loop_
_entity_poly.entity_id
_entity_poly.type
_entity_poly.pdbx_seq_one_letter_code
_entity_poly.pdbx_strand_id
1 'polypeptide(L)'
;AHLHPPSVSELERSTGRRDLLAVLRLAAARGEVEAVERDRYYARAALDQFTAVLNDLGQQGEIIPGAVRERLGLTRKYLIPLLEWADGKGITVRAGEGRRLKRVGSQESGVGS
;
A
#
# COMPACT_ATOMS: atom_id res chain seq x y z
N ALA A 1 -7.06 10.21 5.65
CA ALA A 1 -5.86 9.45 5.29
C ALA A 1 -4.71 10.38 4.94
N HIS A 2 -3.56 10.30 5.60
CA HIS A 2 -2.34 10.93 5.09
C HIS A 2 -1.64 9.97 4.11
N LEU A 3 -2.22 9.82 2.91
CA LEU A 3 -1.65 9.00 1.82
C LEU A 3 -0.68 9.80 0.91
N HIS A 4 -0.29 10.98 1.36
CA HIS A 4 0.69 11.86 0.71
C HIS A 4 1.89 12.10 1.66
N PRO A 5 2.54 11.06 2.20
CA PRO A 5 3.66 11.27 3.10
C PRO A 5 4.83 11.91 2.31
N PRO A 6 5.60 12.80 2.95
CA PRO A 6 6.82 13.33 2.36
C PRO A 6 7.83 12.21 2.11
N SER A 7 8.76 12.43 1.18
CA SER A 7 9.89 11.55 0.98
C SER A 7 10.89 11.69 2.15
N VAL A 8 11.77 10.70 2.36
CA VAL A 8 12.80 10.82 3.40
C VAL A 8 13.67 12.05 3.14
N SER A 9 14.06 12.27 1.87
CA SER A 9 14.80 13.45 1.46
C SER A 9 14.05 14.77 1.77
N GLU A 10 12.71 14.81 1.60
CA GLU A 10 11.88 15.98 1.94
C GLU A 10 11.84 16.22 3.46
N LEU A 11 11.72 15.15 4.26
CA LEU A 11 11.75 15.23 5.72
C LEU A 11 13.12 15.69 6.25
N GLU A 12 14.21 15.18 5.69
CA GLU A 12 15.56 15.58 6.10
C GLU A 12 15.81 17.06 5.80
N ARG A 13 15.35 17.55 4.64
CA ARG A 13 15.42 18.98 4.31
C ARG A 13 14.60 19.85 5.22
N SER A 14 13.36 19.45 5.56
CA SER A 14 12.47 20.29 6.38
C SER A 14 12.83 20.30 7.87
N THR A 15 13.47 19.24 8.36
CA THR A 15 13.85 19.10 9.78
C THR A 15 15.32 19.40 10.07
N GLY A 16 16.18 19.41 9.05
CA GLY A 16 17.63 19.51 9.19
C GLY A 16 18.31 18.24 9.72
N ARG A 17 17.54 17.17 9.96
CA ARG A 17 18.06 15.88 10.42
C ARG A 17 18.59 15.05 9.25
N ARG A 18 19.63 14.26 9.49
CA ARG A 18 20.25 13.36 8.49
C ARG A 18 20.18 11.88 8.86
N ASP A 19 19.54 11.57 9.99
CA ASP A 19 19.41 10.24 10.57
C ASP A 19 18.01 9.65 10.37
N LEU A 20 17.13 10.34 9.64
CA LEU A 20 15.71 9.96 9.55
C LEU A 20 15.50 8.62 8.85
N LEU A 21 16.34 8.25 7.88
CA LEU A 21 16.26 6.93 7.26
C LEU A 21 16.47 5.80 8.30
N ALA A 22 17.40 5.97 9.24
CA ALA A 22 17.65 4.98 10.28
C ALA A 22 16.47 4.89 11.26
N VAL A 23 15.89 6.04 11.62
CA VAL A 23 14.68 6.12 12.46
C VAL A 23 13.50 5.43 11.78
N LEU A 24 13.25 5.71 10.50
CA LEU A 24 12.15 5.10 9.74
C LEU A 24 12.34 3.59 9.57
N ARG A 25 13.57 3.10 9.41
CA ARG A 25 13.87 1.66 9.40
C ARG A 25 13.55 1.00 10.74
N LEU A 26 13.87 1.65 11.86
CA LEU A 26 13.51 1.14 13.19
C LEU A 26 11.99 1.10 13.38
N ALA A 27 11.28 2.15 12.98
CA ALA A 27 9.81 2.17 13.01
C ALA A 27 9.19 1.11 12.09
N ALA A 28 9.80 0.85 10.93
CA ALA A 28 9.38 -0.23 10.03
C ALA A 28 9.58 -1.62 10.64
N ALA A 29 10.70 -1.83 11.34
CA ALA A 29 10.94 -3.08 12.07
C ALA A 29 9.91 -3.31 13.19
N ARG A 30 9.29 -2.24 13.72
CA ARG A 30 8.20 -2.29 14.70
C ARG A 30 6.81 -2.42 14.07
N GLY A 31 6.70 -2.34 12.74
CA GLY A 31 5.42 -2.39 12.02
C GLY A 31 4.61 -1.10 12.09
N GLU A 32 5.20 0.01 12.54
CA GLU A 32 4.51 1.31 12.67
C GLU A 32 4.39 2.01 11.31
N VAL A 33 5.40 1.83 10.46
CA VAL A 33 5.46 2.33 9.10
C VAL A 33 5.90 1.22 8.16
N GLU A 34 5.72 1.42 6.85
CA GLU A 34 6.25 0.52 5.85
C GLU A 34 6.81 1.28 4.65
N ALA A 35 7.94 0.83 4.12
CA ALA A 35 8.49 1.34 2.87
C ALA A 35 7.62 0.87 1.69
N VAL A 36 6.91 1.81 1.06
CA VAL A 36 6.12 1.56 -0.15
C VAL A 36 6.97 1.74 -1.40
N GLU A 37 7.90 2.70 -1.37
CA GLU A 37 8.94 2.89 -2.38
C GLU A 37 10.25 3.29 -1.68
N ARG A 38 11.36 3.29 -2.43
CA ARG A 38 12.73 3.51 -1.91
C ARG A 38 12.86 4.70 -0.96
N ASP A 39 12.19 5.81 -1.25
CA ASP A 39 12.30 7.07 -0.49
C ASP A 39 10.99 7.47 0.21
N ARG A 40 10.02 6.56 0.40
CA ARG A 40 8.73 6.91 1.01
C ARG A 40 8.17 5.81 1.89
N TYR A 41 7.93 6.19 3.15
CA TYR A 41 7.35 5.33 4.18
C TYR A 41 5.92 5.79 4.47
N TYR A 42 5.03 4.83 4.61
CA TYR A 42 3.63 5.07 4.95
C TYR A 42 3.35 4.55 6.35
N ALA A 43 2.57 5.30 7.13
CA ALA A 43 2.06 4.80 8.40
C ALA A 43 1.18 3.57 8.16
N ARG A 44 1.26 2.59 9.07
CA ARG A 44 0.46 1.37 8.98
C ARG A 44 -1.04 1.64 8.82
N ALA A 45 -1.58 2.56 9.60
CA ALA A 45 -2.98 2.97 9.53
C ALA A 45 -3.38 3.56 8.16
N ALA A 46 -2.45 4.24 7.46
CA ALA A 46 -2.73 4.74 6.11
C ALA A 46 -2.80 3.60 5.09
N LEU A 47 -1.94 2.60 5.23
CA LEU A 47 -1.98 1.39 4.41
C LEU A 47 -3.24 0.56 4.67
N ASP A 48 -3.66 0.43 5.93
CA ASP A 48 -4.92 -0.25 6.27
C ASP A 48 -6.12 0.44 5.62
N GLN A 49 -6.16 1.78 5.63
CA GLN A 49 -7.20 2.55 4.92
C GLN A 49 -7.16 2.32 3.40
N PHE A 50 -5.95 2.29 2.81
CA PHE A 50 -5.79 2.02 1.39
C PHE A 50 -6.30 0.60 1.04
N THR A 51 -5.92 -0.41 1.82
CA THR A 51 -6.39 -1.79 1.67
C THR A 51 -7.90 -1.91 1.85
N ALA A 52 -8.52 -1.19 2.78
CA ALA A 52 -9.97 -1.16 2.93
C ALA A 52 -10.67 -0.69 1.65
N VAL A 53 -10.17 0.39 1.01
CA VAL A 53 -10.73 0.85 -0.27
C VAL A 53 -10.53 -0.15 -1.39
N LEU A 54 -9.38 -0.84 -1.45
CA LEU A 54 -9.18 -1.93 -2.42
C LEU A 54 -10.17 -3.07 -2.20
N ASN A 55 -10.42 -3.46 -0.95
CA ASN A 55 -11.41 -4.48 -0.62
C ASN A 55 -12.81 -4.06 -1.04
N ASP A 56 -13.25 -2.85 -0.68
CA ASP A 56 -14.59 -2.35 -1.02
C ASP A 56 -14.83 -2.30 -2.53
N LEU A 57 -13.85 -1.82 -3.31
CA LEU A 57 -13.92 -1.80 -4.77
C LEU A 57 -13.86 -3.21 -5.36
N GLY A 58 -13.02 -4.08 -4.79
CA GLY A 58 -12.85 -5.45 -5.24
C GLY A 58 -14.08 -6.34 -5.03
N GLN A 59 -14.89 -6.08 -4.00
CA GLN A 59 -16.18 -6.75 -3.81
C GLN A 59 -17.21 -6.36 -4.88
N GLN A 60 -17.05 -5.19 -5.51
CA GLN A 60 -17.91 -4.71 -6.59
C GLN A 60 -17.42 -5.18 -7.98
N GLY A 61 -16.20 -5.73 -8.06
CA GLY A 61 -15.63 -6.26 -9.31
C GLY A 61 -14.15 -5.90 -9.51
N GLU A 62 -13.82 -5.45 -10.72
CA GLU A 62 -12.46 -5.04 -11.06
C GLU A 62 -12.06 -3.75 -10.33
N ILE A 63 -10.88 -3.75 -9.72
CA ILE A 63 -10.29 -2.57 -9.10
C ILE A 63 -9.61 -1.76 -10.18
N ILE A 64 -10.31 -0.74 -10.67
CA ILE A 64 -9.79 0.21 -11.66
C ILE A 64 -8.97 1.30 -10.96
N PRO A 65 -7.71 1.57 -11.37
CA PRO A 65 -6.87 2.59 -10.73
C PRO A 65 -7.53 3.97 -10.63
N GLY A 66 -8.32 4.37 -11.64
CA GLY A 66 -9.07 5.63 -11.62
C GLY A 66 -10.06 5.74 -10.46
N ALA A 67 -10.78 4.66 -10.14
CA ALA A 67 -11.73 4.64 -9.02
C ALA A 67 -11.02 4.73 -7.66
N VAL A 68 -9.88 4.04 -7.51
CA VAL A 68 -9.03 4.12 -6.31
C VAL A 68 -8.52 5.55 -6.12
N ARG A 69 -8.04 6.17 -7.20
CA ARG A 69 -7.57 7.56 -7.23
C ARG A 69 -8.63 8.53 -6.72
N GLU A 70 -9.84 8.43 -7.26
CA GLU A 70 -10.95 9.33 -6.96
C GLU A 70 -11.45 9.16 -5.53
N ARG A 71 -11.58 7.91 -5.06
CA ARG A 71 -11.98 7.62 -3.67
C ARG A 71 -10.99 8.15 -2.63
N LEU A 72 -9.70 8.13 -2.94
CA LEU A 72 -8.64 8.49 -1.99
C LEU A 72 -8.03 9.88 -2.22
N GLY A 73 -8.46 10.60 -3.26
CA GLY A 73 -7.89 11.89 -3.64
C GLY A 73 -6.39 11.82 -3.93
N LEU A 74 -5.93 10.72 -4.54
CA LEU A 74 -4.51 10.50 -4.82
C LEU A 74 -4.11 11.05 -6.19
N THR A 75 -2.85 11.45 -6.32
CA THR A 75 -2.24 11.65 -7.64
C THR A 75 -1.59 10.35 -8.11
N ARG A 76 -1.26 10.25 -9.40
CA ARG A 76 -0.57 9.06 -9.95
C ARG A 76 0.76 8.77 -9.24
N LYS A 77 1.47 9.83 -8.81
CA LYS A 77 2.74 9.75 -8.05
C LYS A 77 2.61 8.85 -6.81
N TYR A 78 1.50 8.94 -6.08
CA TYR A 78 1.28 8.14 -4.87
C TYR A 78 0.51 6.85 -5.17
N LEU A 79 -0.41 6.90 -6.13
CA LEU A 79 -1.27 5.77 -6.46
C LEU A 79 -0.49 4.59 -7.04
N ILE A 80 0.42 4.83 -8.00
CA ILE A 80 1.13 3.73 -8.68
C ILE A 80 1.98 2.92 -7.68
N PRO A 81 2.84 3.54 -6.84
CA PRO A 81 3.59 2.79 -5.84
C PRO A 81 2.72 2.04 -4.84
N LEU A 82 1.61 2.64 -4.39
CA LEU A 82 0.67 1.97 -3.48
C LEU A 82 0.02 0.72 -4.12
N LEU A 83 -0.36 0.81 -5.39
CA LEU A 83 -0.91 -0.34 -6.13
C LEU A 83 0.14 -1.43 -6.37
N GLU A 84 1.38 -1.06 -6.67
CA GLU A 84 2.50 -2.01 -6.79
C GLU A 84 2.84 -2.67 -5.45
N TRP A 85 2.79 -1.90 -4.37
CA TRP A 85 2.91 -2.42 -3.01
C TRP A 85 1.81 -3.44 -2.70
N ALA A 86 0.54 -3.15 -3.03
CA ALA A 86 -0.55 -4.10 -2.84
C ALA A 86 -0.37 -5.39 -3.67
N ASP A 87 0.13 -5.26 -4.91
CA ASP A 87 0.47 -6.41 -5.75
C ASP A 87 1.58 -7.26 -5.11
N GLY A 88 2.66 -6.60 -4.65
CA GLY A 88 3.78 -7.26 -3.97
C GLY A 88 3.43 -7.92 -2.64
N LYS A 89 2.44 -7.37 -1.92
CA LYS A 89 1.84 -7.98 -0.72
C LYS A 89 0.89 -9.12 -1.02
N GLY A 90 0.55 -9.34 -2.29
CA GLY A 90 -0.47 -10.29 -2.68
C GLY A 90 -1.87 -9.92 -2.17
N ILE A 91 -2.14 -8.64 -1.93
CA ILE A 91 -3.51 -8.15 -1.68
C ILE A 91 -4.27 -8.13 -3.01
N THR A 92 -3.61 -7.68 -4.06
CA THR A 92 -4.15 -7.63 -5.42
C THR A 92 -3.30 -8.41 -6.41
N VAL A 93 -3.89 -8.74 -7.54
CA VAL A 93 -3.19 -9.21 -8.73
C VAL A 93 -3.66 -8.41 -9.94
N ARG A 94 -2.75 -8.14 -10.88
CA ARG A 94 -3.11 -7.47 -12.14
C ARG A 94 -4.03 -8.37 -12.97
N ALA A 95 -5.08 -7.77 -13.53
CA ALA A 95 -6.03 -8.45 -14.41
C ALA A 95 -6.56 -7.44 -15.43
N GLY A 96 -6.29 -7.67 -16.72
CA GLY A 96 -6.63 -6.69 -17.77
C GLY A 96 -5.98 -5.33 -17.51
N GLU A 97 -6.80 -4.29 -17.54
CA GLU A 97 -6.38 -2.89 -17.30
C GLU A 97 -6.40 -2.50 -15.80
N GLY A 98 -6.93 -3.39 -14.94
CA GLY A 98 -7.08 -3.16 -13.52
C GLY A 98 -6.47 -4.26 -12.65
N ARG A 99 -7.09 -4.47 -11.50
CA ARG A 99 -6.70 -5.46 -10.50
C ARG A 99 -7.89 -6.25 -10.00
N ARG A 100 -7.63 -7.43 -9.45
CA ARG A 100 -8.60 -8.18 -8.63
C ARG A 100 -7.98 -8.42 -7.25
N LEU A 101 -8.84 -8.60 -6.24
CA LEU A 101 -8.38 -9.11 -4.95
C LEU A 101 -7.81 -10.51 -5.14
N LYS A 102 -6.65 -10.75 -4.52
CA LYS A 102 -6.10 -12.11 -4.47
C LYS A 102 -6.97 -12.92 -3.52
N ARG A 103 -7.58 -13.99 -4.02
CA ARG A 103 -8.25 -14.96 -3.14
C ARG A 103 -7.17 -15.63 -2.29
N VAL A 104 -7.30 -15.58 -0.98
CA VAL A 104 -6.58 -16.50 -0.11
C VAL A 104 -7.13 -17.88 -0.45
N GLY A 105 -6.31 -18.76 -1.01
CA GLY A 105 -6.74 -20.12 -1.31
C GLY A 105 -7.29 -20.73 -0.02
N SER A 106 -8.56 -21.12 -0.03
CA SER A 106 -9.08 -22.05 0.97
C SER A 106 -8.14 -23.25 0.95
N GLN A 107 -7.41 -23.48 2.05
CA GLN A 107 -6.73 -24.77 2.18
C GLN A 107 -7.82 -25.85 2.07
N GLU A 108 -7.63 -26.72 1.11
CA GLU A 108 -8.42 -27.92 0.91
C GLU A 108 -8.37 -28.73 2.21
N SER A 109 -9.55 -28.96 2.79
CA SER A 109 -9.78 -30.07 3.69
C SER A 109 -9.44 -31.35 2.93
N GLY A 110 -8.19 -31.82 3.06
CA GLY A 110 -7.81 -33.18 2.75
C GLY A 110 -8.42 -34.13 3.78
N VAL A 111 -9.71 -34.43 3.63
CA VAL A 111 -10.25 -35.73 4.05
C VAL A 111 -9.69 -36.73 3.05
N GLY A 112 -8.84 -37.64 3.53
CA GLY A 112 -8.19 -38.63 2.69
C GLY A 112 -7.44 -39.70 3.47
N SER A 113 -8.19 -40.74 3.85
CA SER A 113 -7.83 -42.04 4.43
C SER A 113 -7.54 -42.11 5.93
#